data_AF-A0A2S8R749-F1
#
_entry.id   AF-A0A2S8R749-F1
#
_cell.length_a   1.000
_cell.length_b   1.000
_cell.length_c   1.000
_cell.angle_alpha   90.00
_cell.angle_beta   90.00
_cell.angle_gamma   90.00
#
_symmetry.space_group_name_H-M   'P 1'
#
loop_
_entity.id
_entity.type
_entity.pdbx_description
1 polymer ?
#
loop_
_entity_poly.entity_id
_entity_poly.type
_entity_poly.pdbx_seq_one_letter_code
_entity_poly.pdbx_strand_id
1 'polypeptide(L)' 'MKKDVIYGIRFKTKKETRKVIINYIEGFYNSRRLHSSLGYKLPREYINDYYKNEKKVA' A
#
# COMPACT_ATOMS: atom_id res chain seq x y z
N MET A 1 4.48 -3.22 7.40
CA MET A 1 5.21 -2.23 6.57
C MET A 1 6.63 -2.74 6.37
N LYS A 2 7.21 -2.64 5.15
CA LYS A 2 8.59 -3.10 4.93
C LYS A 2 9.49 -2.20 5.79
N LYS A 3 10.25 -2.79 6.71
CA LYS A 3 11.02 -2.05 7.71
C LYS A 3 12.02 -1.11 7.04
N ASP A 4 12.57 -1.53 5.91
CA ASP A 4 13.56 -0.83 5.08
C ASP A 4 13.17 0.61 4.70
N VAL A 5 11.88 0.94 4.61
CA VAL A 5 11.39 2.28 4.22
C VAL A 5 11.65 3.32 5.31
N ILE A 6 11.67 2.88 6.57
CA ILE A 6 11.79 3.76 7.75
C ILE A 6 13.01 3.41 8.60
N TYR A 7 13.66 2.27 8.34
CA TYR A 7 14.79 1.79 9.11
C TYR A 7 15.99 2.72 8.95
N GLY A 8 16.60 3.12 10.07
CA GLY A 8 17.74 4.03 10.09
C GLY A 8 17.42 5.51 9.86
N ILE A 9 16.18 5.87 9.55
CA ILE A 9 15.79 7.27 9.32
C ILE A 9 15.40 7.94 10.65
N ARG A 10 16.10 9.02 11.01
CA ARG A 10 15.69 9.92 12.09
C ARG A 10 14.87 11.07 11.51
N PHE A 11 13.56 11.04 11.72
CA PHE A 11 12.68 12.13 11.35
C PHE A 11 12.75 13.26 12.39
N LYS A 12 12.84 14.51 11.94
CA LYS A 12 12.85 15.67 12.84
C LYS A 12 11.45 16.00 13.30
N THR A 13 10.43 15.73 12.47
CA THR A 13 9.04 16.03 12.77
C THR A 13 8.09 14.90 12.40
N LYS A 14 6.95 14.84 13.10
CA LYS A 14 5.84 13.91 12.75
C LYS A 14 5.31 14.16 11.33
N LYS A 15 5.41 15.40 10.82
CA LYS A 15 4.96 15.77 9.46
C LYS A 15 5.81 15.09 8.39
N GLU A 16 7.13 15.07 8.57
CA GLU A 16 8.05 14.38 7.66
C GLU A 16 7.80 12.87 7.66
N THR A 17 7.65 12.25 8.83
CA THR A 17 7.33 10.82 8.94
C THR A 17 6.05 10.48 8.20
N ARG A 18 4.99 11.28 8.39
CA ARG A 18 3.72 11.09 7.69
C ARG A 18 3.88 11.18 6.18
N LYS A 19 4.64 12.15 5.68
CA LYS A 19 4.89 12.30 4.24
C LYS A 19 5.57 11.06 3.66
N VAL A 20 6.61 10.53 4.33
CA VAL A 20 7.31 9.33 3.86
C VAL A 20 6.39 8.11 3.89
N ILE A 21 5.63 7.91 4.96
CA ILE A 21 4.68 6.79 5.07
C ILE A 21 3.60 6.87 3.98
N ILE A 22 2.98 8.03 3.77
CA ILE A 22 1.95 8.22 2.75
C ILE A 22 2.53 7.94 1.36
N ASN A 23 3.70 8.50 1.05
CA ASN A 23 4.36 8.26 -0.23
C ASN A 23 4.66 6.78 -0.45
N TYR A 24 5.07 6.06 0.58
CA TYR A 24 5.30 4.62 0.48
C TYR A 24 3.99 3.85 0.29
N ILE A 25 2.95 4.15 1.07
CA ILE A 25 1.66 3.46 0.99
C ILE A 25 1.02 3.68 -0.37
N GLU A 26 0.85 4.92 -0.80
CA GLU A 26 0.14 5.24 -2.03
C GLU A 26 1.01 5.07 -3.29
N GLY A 27 2.26 5.54 -3.22
CA GLY A 27 3.16 5.57 -4.38
C GLY A 27 3.83 4.23 -4.69
N PHE A 28 3.88 3.31 -3.74
CA PHE A 28 4.52 1.99 -3.95
C PHE A 28 3.67 0.83 -3.46
N TYR A 29 3.24 0.80 -2.21
CA TYR A 29 2.59 -0.38 -1.63
C TYR A 29 1.28 -0.70 -2.35
N ASN A 30 0.35 0.26 -2.39
CA ASN A 30 -0.97 0.07 -2.97
C ASN A 30 -0.90 -0.06 -4.50
N SER A 31 0.04 0.64 -5.14
CA SER A 31 0.07 0.83 -6.59
C SER A 31 1.10 -0.03 -7.34
N ARG A 32 2.10 -0.61 -6.68
CA ARG A 32 3.19 -1.35 -7.35
C ARG A 32 3.60 -2.65 -6.67
N ARG A 33 3.28 -2.85 -5.38
CA ARG A 33 3.72 -4.04 -4.66
C ARG A 33 2.85 -5.25 -5.01
N LEU A 34 3.43 -6.25 -5.63
CA LEU A 34 2.78 -7.55 -5.81
C LEU A 34 2.79 -8.36 -4.50
N HIS A 35 1.70 -9.08 -4.24
CA HIS A 35 1.57 -9.92 -3.06
C HIS A 35 1.14 -11.34 -3.45
N SER A 36 1.92 -12.36 -3.06
CA SER A 36 1.65 -13.75 -3.42
C SER A 36 0.31 -14.24 -2.86
N SER A 37 -0.04 -13.87 -1.62
CA SER A 37 -1.34 -14.21 -1.03
C SER A 37 -2.53 -13.51 -1.70
N LEU A 38 -2.30 -12.49 -2.54
CA LEU A 38 -3.33 -11.82 -3.35
C LEU A 38 -3.34 -12.35 -4.80
N GLY A 39 -2.67 -13.47 -5.06
CA GLY A 39 -2.54 -14.02 -6.41
C GLY A 39 -1.63 -13.18 -7.31
N TYR A 40 -0.58 -12.58 -6.74
CA TYR A 40 0.32 -11.65 -7.43
C TYR A 40 -0.41 -10.45 -8.04
N LYS A 41 -1.39 -9.92 -7.31
CA LYS A 41 -2.06 -8.65 -7.65
C LYS A 41 -1.53 -7.51 -6.80
N LEU A 42 -1.71 -6.29 -7.31
CA LEU A 42 -1.54 -5.08 -6.52
C LEU A 42 -2.66 -4.99 -5.46
N PRO A 43 -2.39 -4.52 -4.23
CA PRO A 43 -3.42 -4.34 -3.22
C PRO A 43 -4.61 -3.50 -3.71
N ARG A 44 -4.33 -2.44 -4.49
CA ARG A 44 -5.39 -1.60 -5.07
C ARG A 44 -6.23 -2.35 -6.11
N GLU A 45 -5.61 -3.20 -6.92
CA GLU A 45 -6.33 -4.03 -7.90
C GLU A 45 -7.19 -5.08 -7.19
N TYR A 46 -6.64 -5.73 -6.18
CA TYR A 46 -7.36 -6.72 -5.38
C TYR A 46 -8.64 -6.12 -4.77
N ILE A 47 -8.55 -4.94 -4.18
CA ILE A 47 -9.71 -4.24 -3.59
C ILE A 47 -10.72 -3.84 -4.68
N ASN A 48 -10.25 -3.34 -5.83
CA ASN A 48 -11.13 -3.00 -6.95
C ASN A 48 -11.90 -4.21 -7.46
N ASP A 49 -11.22 -5.36 -7.61
CA ASP A 49 -11.84 -6.61 -8.04
C ASP A 49 -12.86 -7.11 -7.01
N TYR A 50 -12.52 -7.03 -5.73
CA TYR A 50 -13.43 -7.38 -4.63
C TYR A 50 -14.75 -6.61 -4.73
N TYR A 51 -14.71 -5.27 -4.81
CA TYR A 51 -15.91 -4.45 -4.89
C TYR A 51 -16.65 -4.57 -6.22
N LYS A 52 -15.95 -4.84 -7.33
CA LYS A 52 -16.61 -5.14 -8.61
C LYS A 52 -17.40 -6.43 -8.53
N ASN A 53 -16.88 -7.44 -7.83
CA ASN A 53 -17.56 -8.72 -7.67
C ASN A 53 -18.73 -8.61 -6.69
N GLU A 54 -18.59 -7.90 -5.57
CA GLU A 54 -19.72 -7.64 -4.66
C GLU A 54 -20.88 -6.94 -5.37
N LYS A 55 -20.59 -5.91 -6.20
CA LYS A 55 -21.61 -5.20 -6.97
C LYS A 55 -22.25 -6.02 -8.10
N LYS A 56 -21.64 -7.13 -8.51
CA LYS A 56 -22.23 -8.07 -9.49
C LYS A 56 -23.14 -9.11 -8.84
N VAL A 57 -22.99 -9.32 -7.53
CA VAL A 57 -23.76 -10.29 -6.75
C VAL A 57 -24.98 -9.63 -6.07
N ALA A 58 -24.98 -8.30 -5.94
CA ALA A 58 -26.09 -7.49 -5.44
C ALA A 58 -27.12 -7.15 -6.53
#